data_AF-A0A3M1LVL7-F1
#
_entry.id   AF-A0A3M1LVL7-F1
#
_cell.length_a   1.000
_cell.length_b   1.000
_cell.length_c   1.000
_cell.angle_alpha   90.00
_cell.angle_beta   90.00
_cell.angle_gamma   90.00
#
_symmetry.space_group_name_H-M   'P 1'
#
loop_
_entity.id
_entity.type
_entity.pdbx_description
1 polymer ?
#
loop_
_entity_poly.entity_id
_entity_poly.type
_entity_poly.pdbx_seq_one_letter_code
_entity_poly.pdbx_strand_id
1 'polypeptide(L)'
;MPDAKRRGTRPVLKLGYVHIPKCGGTALSDVIYDAVGSRHLHVANVVRPGKTPRSFHSLQPHSFAWLLAQSVPFLSGHIGYRQMRRLDRTSIFSVLRDPALRLFSLYSYHSSRVLDPETNRDDPNLELFYKGVSFAEYMESLPGNGMARFLIKDFIDQHGDFDAVLETGPDALADATLTGLIDKALGRYFAIYYCPLQAVADDLSARFDLPPMTVQKTNESRADLEFDIGCSEDEFLAHVRRQTWLDIFVLERARAIFPAHVTEEVLTPDAALAALKSRYTLQFRATV
;
A
#
# COMPACT_ATOMS: atom_id res chain seq x y z
N MET A 1 -20.74 -25.62 46.56
CA MET A 1 -20.53 -24.48 45.65
C MET A 1 -19.94 -25.03 44.36
N PRO A 2 -20.62 -24.93 43.21
CA PRO A 2 -20.07 -25.46 41.97
C PRO A 2 -18.99 -24.53 41.43
N ASP A 3 -17.86 -25.12 41.06
CA ASP A 3 -16.72 -24.47 40.42
C ASP A 3 -17.15 -23.63 39.22
N ALA A 4 -16.99 -22.31 39.35
CA ALA A 4 -17.02 -21.40 38.23
C ALA A 4 -15.84 -21.74 37.32
N LYS A 5 -16.06 -22.64 36.35
CA LYS A 5 -15.18 -22.87 35.21
C LYS A 5 -14.87 -21.50 34.62
N ARG A 6 -13.64 -21.01 34.86
CA ARG A 6 -13.07 -19.85 34.19
C ARG A 6 -13.19 -20.14 32.70
N ARG A 7 -14.22 -19.60 32.05
CA ARG A 7 -14.30 -19.56 30.59
C ARG A 7 -13.08 -18.75 30.20
N GLY A 8 -12.01 -19.44 29.77
CA GLY A 8 -10.85 -18.79 29.20
C GLY A 8 -11.38 -17.89 28.10
N THR A 9 -11.32 -16.58 28.32
CA THR A 9 -11.68 -15.59 27.32
C THR A 9 -10.82 -15.90 26.11
N ARG A 10 -11.45 -16.33 25.01
CA ARG A 10 -10.72 -16.51 23.75
C ARG A 10 -9.93 -15.22 23.49
N PRO A 11 -8.64 -15.33 23.11
CA PRO A 11 -7.85 -14.14 22.84
C PRO A 11 -8.60 -13.29 21.81
N VAL A 12 -8.78 -12.00 22.11
CA VAL A 12 -9.42 -11.06 21.19
C VAL A 12 -8.54 -10.96 19.95
N LEU A 13 -9.09 -11.30 18.79
CA LEU A 13 -8.42 -11.16 17.51
C LEU A 13 -8.02 -9.69 17.30
N LYS A 14 -6.73 -9.44 17.01
CA LYS A 14 -6.21 -8.11 16.64
C LYS A 14 -5.67 -8.16 15.21
N LEU A 15 -6.51 -7.79 14.25
CA LEU A 15 -6.22 -7.76 12.84
C LEU A 15 -5.50 -6.45 12.47
N GLY A 16 -4.36 -6.55 11.79
CA GLY A 16 -3.62 -5.42 11.25
C GLY A 16 -3.55 -5.47 9.73
N TYR A 17 -3.82 -4.35 9.08
CA TYR A 17 -3.68 -4.21 7.64
C TYR A 17 -2.59 -3.18 7.33
N VAL A 18 -1.45 -3.65 6.82
CA VAL A 18 -0.41 -2.79 6.23
C VAL A 18 -0.99 -2.23 4.93
N HIS A 19 -1.62 -1.07 5.04
CA HIS A 19 -2.32 -0.41 3.94
C HIS A 19 -1.28 0.28 3.06
N ILE A 20 -1.04 -0.30 1.89
CA ILE A 20 -0.20 0.31 0.86
C ILE A 20 -1.05 1.26 0.02
N PRO A 21 -0.65 2.54 -0.15
CA PRO A 21 -1.43 3.50 -0.90
C PRO A 21 -1.77 3.02 -2.31
N LYS A 22 -3.07 3.16 -2.66
CA LYS A 22 -3.67 2.88 -3.97
C LYS A 22 -3.73 1.41 -4.38
N CYS A 23 -3.70 0.51 -3.40
CA CYS A 23 -4.00 -0.92 -3.56
C CYS A 23 -5.44 -1.29 -3.15
N GLY A 24 -6.40 -0.34 -3.25
CA GLY A 24 -7.80 -0.59 -2.87
C GLY A 24 -8.08 -0.59 -1.37
N GLY A 25 -7.13 -0.17 -0.55
CA GLY A 25 -7.21 -0.32 0.90
C GLY A 25 -8.31 0.48 1.60
N THR A 26 -8.79 1.60 1.03
CA THR A 26 -9.93 2.35 1.60
C THR A 26 -11.20 1.50 1.57
N ALA A 27 -11.64 1.04 0.41
CA ALA A 27 -12.87 0.25 0.29
C ALA A 27 -12.82 -1.06 1.07
N LEU A 28 -11.66 -1.72 1.11
CA LEU A 28 -11.51 -2.92 1.93
C LEU A 28 -11.55 -2.59 3.43
N SER A 29 -10.91 -1.50 3.87
CA SER A 29 -10.91 -1.13 5.29
C SER A 29 -12.32 -0.80 5.77
N ASP A 30 -13.11 -0.12 4.94
CA ASP A 30 -14.47 0.30 5.30
C ASP A 30 -15.36 -0.91 5.62
N VAL A 31 -15.37 -1.93 4.75
CA VAL A 31 -16.17 -3.14 4.99
C VAL A 31 -15.68 -3.95 6.19
N ILE A 32 -14.37 -3.94 6.48
CA ILE A 32 -13.82 -4.63 7.65
C ILE A 32 -14.21 -3.87 8.93
N TYR A 33 -14.15 -2.53 8.94
CA TYR A 33 -14.57 -1.73 10.10
C TYR A 33 -16.04 -1.98 10.45
N ASP A 34 -16.90 -2.02 9.44
CA ASP A 34 -18.31 -2.37 9.59
C ASP A 34 -18.49 -3.78 10.16
N ALA A 35 -17.78 -4.77 9.60
CA ALA A 35 -17.88 -6.17 10.02
C ALA A 35 -17.41 -6.41 11.46
N VAL A 36 -16.39 -5.68 11.93
CA VAL A 36 -15.91 -5.78 13.33
C VAL A 36 -16.66 -4.86 14.29
N GLY A 37 -17.61 -4.04 13.81
CA GLY A 37 -18.35 -3.08 14.63
C GLY A 37 -17.46 -2.01 15.28
N SER A 38 -16.38 -1.59 14.61
CA SER A 38 -15.42 -0.60 15.13
C SER A 38 -15.52 0.72 14.38
N ARG A 39 -15.22 1.82 15.07
CA ARG A 39 -14.99 3.11 14.40
C ARG A 39 -13.78 3.02 13.47
N HIS A 40 -13.85 3.74 12.35
CA HIS A 40 -12.73 3.86 11.42
C HIS A 40 -11.54 4.52 12.11
N LEU A 41 -10.41 3.81 12.15
CA LEU A 41 -9.16 4.32 12.70
C LEU A 41 -8.01 4.07 11.72
N HIS A 42 -7.69 5.05 10.88
CA HIS A 42 -6.59 4.94 9.94
C HIS A 42 -5.32 5.60 10.48
N VAL A 43 -4.20 4.88 10.45
CA VAL A 43 -2.89 5.41 10.86
C VAL A 43 -2.03 5.68 9.62
N ALA A 44 -1.63 6.92 9.38
CA ALA A 44 -0.74 7.24 8.27
C ALA A 44 0.44 8.10 8.73
N ASN A 45 1.63 7.89 8.18
CA ASN A 45 2.71 8.86 8.31
C ASN A 45 2.53 9.95 7.26
N VAL A 46 2.35 11.21 7.69
CA VAL A 46 2.27 12.34 6.75
C VAL A 46 3.69 12.85 6.50
N VAL A 47 4.24 12.50 5.34
CA VAL A 47 5.50 13.08 4.84
C VAL A 47 5.13 14.38 4.11
N ARG A 48 5.56 15.53 4.64
CA ARG A 48 5.40 16.83 3.96
C ARG A 48 6.73 17.19 3.28
N PRO A 49 6.75 17.59 2.00
CA PRO A 49 7.98 18.02 1.34
C PRO A 49 8.68 19.15 2.13
N GLY A 50 10.01 19.07 2.25
CA GLY A 50 10.82 20.06 2.98
C GLY A 50 10.67 20.05 4.51
N LYS A 51 9.93 19.10 5.09
CA LYS A 51 9.86 18.89 6.54
C LYS A 51 10.28 17.48 6.87
N THR A 52 11.00 17.30 7.97
CA THR A 52 11.23 15.97 8.56
C THR A 52 9.87 15.27 8.66
N PRO A 53 9.76 13.99 8.24
CA PRO A 53 8.52 13.24 8.39
C PRO A 53 8.03 13.42 9.81
N ARG A 54 6.87 14.07 9.98
CA ARG A 54 6.21 14.07 11.27
C ARG A 54 5.65 12.66 11.41
N SER A 55 6.50 11.74 11.85
CA SER A 55 6.02 10.56 12.57
C SER A 55 5.08 11.13 13.62
N PHE A 56 3.81 10.75 13.57
CA PHE A 56 2.81 11.33 14.44
C PHE A 56 3.35 11.32 15.88
N HIS A 57 3.61 12.49 16.46
CA HIS A 57 3.89 12.61 17.91
C HIS A 57 2.72 12.04 18.73
N SER A 58 1.58 11.72 18.12
CA SER A 58 0.44 11.06 18.74
C SER A 58 0.48 9.53 18.74
N LEU A 59 1.45 8.87 18.08
CA LEU A 59 1.66 7.42 18.18
C LEU A 59 2.94 7.09 18.98
N GLN A 60 3.26 7.95 19.94
CA GLN A 60 4.28 7.64 20.94
C GLN A 60 3.75 6.56 21.88
N PRO A 61 4.60 5.64 22.36
CA PRO A 61 4.20 4.67 23.38
C PRO A 61 3.44 5.34 24.52
N HIS A 62 2.30 4.75 24.91
CA HIS A 62 1.42 5.22 25.99
C HIS A 62 0.64 6.53 25.75
N SER A 63 0.77 7.16 24.58
CA SER A 63 -0.14 8.26 24.20
C SER A 63 -1.59 7.78 24.03
N PHE A 64 -2.56 8.70 24.10
CA PHE A 64 -3.98 8.35 23.89
C PHE A 64 -4.21 7.67 22.54
N ALA A 65 -3.60 8.17 21.46
CA ALA A 65 -3.76 7.56 20.13
C ALA A 65 -3.07 6.19 20.03
N TRP A 66 -1.96 5.96 20.74
CA TRP A 66 -1.37 4.63 20.89
C TRP A 66 -2.30 3.64 21.59
N LEU A 67 -2.85 4.03 22.74
CA LEU A 67 -3.77 3.19 23.51
C LEU A 67 -5.06 2.92 22.73
N LEU A 68 -5.61 3.94 22.07
CA LEU A 68 -6.76 3.80 21.18
C LEU A 68 -6.46 2.82 20.04
N ALA A 69 -5.32 2.99 19.36
CA ALA A 69 -4.87 2.04 18.34
C ALA A 69 -4.80 0.63 18.94
N GLN A 70 -4.06 0.39 20.03
CA GLN A 70 -3.98 -0.95 20.63
C GLN A 70 -5.34 -1.55 21.03
N SER A 71 -6.35 -0.73 21.34
CA SER A 71 -7.66 -1.20 21.80
C SER A 71 -8.60 -1.70 20.69
N VAL A 72 -8.44 -1.24 19.44
CA VAL A 72 -9.38 -1.61 18.37
C VAL A 72 -9.10 -3.02 17.82
N PRO A 73 -10.15 -3.77 17.40
CA PRO A 73 -10.00 -5.13 16.86
C PRO A 73 -9.36 -5.15 15.46
N PHE A 74 -9.58 -4.10 14.67
CA PHE A 74 -9.01 -3.92 13.34
C PHE A 74 -8.28 -2.58 13.26
N LEU A 75 -7.12 -2.57 12.61
CA LEU A 75 -6.36 -1.36 12.31
C LEU A 75 -5.80 -1.41 10.91
N SER A 76 -6.12 -0.38 10.13
CA SER A 76 -5.54 -0.09 8.83
C SER A 76 -4.54 1.06 8.94
N GLY A 77 -3.41 0.98 8.24
CA GLY A 77 -2.48 2.09 8.25
C GLY A 77 -1.34 2.02 7.25
N HIS A 78 -0.90 3.19 6.80
CA HIS A 78 0.33 3.40 6.04
C HIS A 78 1.54 3.33 6.99
N ILE A 79 1.73 2.18 7.63
CA ILE A 79 2.86 1.83 8.50
C ILE A 79 3.30 0.40 8.23
N GLY A 80 4.56 0.08 8.48
CA GLY A 80 5.13 -1.24 8.21
C GLY A 80 4.77 -2.30 9.27
N TYR A 81 5.17 -3.53 8.99
CA TYR A 81 4.91 -4.70 9.85
C TYR A 81 5.35 -4.50 11.29
N ARG A 82 6.59 -4.01 11.52
CA ARG A 82 7.11 -3.77 12.88
C ARG A 82 6.26 -2.79 13.67
N GLN A 83 5.76 -1.72 13.07
CA GLN A 83 4.86 -0.79 13.78
C GLN A 83 3.52 -1.47 14.11
N MET A 84 2.93 -2.23 13.17
CA MET A 84 1.73 -3.02 13.43
C MET A 84 1.92 -3.99 14.61
N ARG A 85 3.07 -4.67 14.67
CA ARG A 85 3.41 -5.55 15.80
C ARG A 85 3.51 -4.82 17.13
N ARG A 86 4.07 -3.60 17.14
CA ARG A 86 4.13 -2.79 18.37
C ARG A 86 2.75 -2.31 18.83
N LEU A 87 1.78 -2.24 17.91
CA LEU A 87 0.37 -1.95 18.19
C LEU A 87 -0.44 -3.22 18.49
N ASP A 88 0.23 -4.29 18.93
CA ASP A 88 -0.32 -5.59 19.32
C ASP A 88 -1.14 -6.30 18.21
N ARG A 89 -0.83 -6.06 16.94
CA ARG A 89 -1.47 -6.82 15.85
C ARG A 89 -0.93 -8.23 15.79
N THR A 90 -1.81 -9.20 16.00
CA THR A 90 -1.47 -10.61 16.03
C THR A 90 -1.53 -11.23 14.64
N SER A 91 -2.47 -10.77 13.82
CA SER A 91 -2.67 -11.23 12.44
C SER A 91 -2.49 -10.02 11.52
N ILE A 92 -1.36 -9.94 10.83
CA ILE A 92 -1.05 -8.83 9.91
C ILE A 92 -1.10 -9.32 8.46
N PHE A 93 -1.82 -8.60 7.60
CA PHE A 93 -1.85 -8.81 6.16
C PHE A 93 -1.58 -7.53 5.37
N SER A 94 -1.44 -7.70 4.05
CA SER A 94 -1.38 -6.60 3.09
C SER A 94 -2.10 -6.97 1.79
N VAL A 95 -2.44 -5.96 1.00
CA VAL A 95 -3.05 -6.09 -0.33
C VAL A 95 -2.19 -5.34 -1.31
N LEU A 96 -1.83 -6.01 -2.39
CA LEU A 96 -0.97 -5.51 -3.45
C LEU A 96 -1.82 -5.16 -4.67
N ARG A 97 -1.15 -4.49 -5.61
CA ARG A 97 -1.68 -4.14 -6.91
C ARG A 97 -0.52 -4.16 -7.88
N ASP A 98 -0.80 -4.32 -9.18
CA ASP A 98 0.19 -4.09 -10.22
C ASP A 98 0.98 -2.78 -9.95
N PRO A 99 2.32 -2.84 -9.88
CA PRO A 99 3.14 -1.70 -9.46
C PRO A 99 2.96 -0.46 -10.35
N ALA A 100 2.84 -0.64 -11.66
CA ALA A 100 2.69 0.45 -12.62
C ALA A 100 1.31 1.10 -12.50
N LEU A 101 0.25 0.28 -12.42
CA LEU A 101 -1.11 0.77 -12.19
C LEU A 101 -1.25 1.46 -10.84
N ARG A 102 -0.54 1.00 -9.80
CA ARG A 102 -0.51 1.62 -8.48
C ARG A 102 0.12 3.02 -8.54
N LEU A 103 1.27 3.16 -9.21
CA LEU A 103 1.94 4.45 -9.38
C LEU A 103 1.07 5.45 -10.13
N PHE A 104 0.48 5.05 -11.25
CA PHE A 104 -0.40 5.93 -12.01
C PHE A 104 -1.66 6.30 -11.21
N SER A 105 -2.23 5.35 -10.47
CA SER A 105 -3.37 5.63 -9.59
C SER A 105 -3.01 6.63 -8.49
N LEU A 106 -1.77 6.61 -7.99
CA LEU A 106 -1.28 7.57 -7.02
C LEU A 106 -1.13 8.96 -7.63
N TYR A 107 -0.50 9.06 -8.81
CA TYR A 107 -0.43 10.30 -9.57
C TYR A 107 -1.82 10.89 -9.83
N SER A 108 -2.72 10.11 -10.45
CA SER A 108 -4.09 10.48 -10.76
C SER A 108 -4.84 11.00 -9.53
N TYR A 109 -4.64 10.38 -8.37
CA TYR A 109 -5.23 10.83 -7.11
C TYR A 109 -4.73 12.21 -6.68
N HIS A 110 -3.42 12.44 -6.70
CA HIS A 110 -2.88 13.74 -6.34
C HIS A 110 -3.32 14.82 -7.33
N SER A 111 -3.25 14.55 -8.64
CA SER A 111 -3.73 15.47 -9.67
C SER A 111 -5.22 15.80 -9.52
N SER A 112 -6.07 14.80 -9.23
CA SER A 112 -7.50 15.03 -9.03
C SER A 112 -7.82 15.85 -7.78
N ARG A 113 -7.04 15.71 -6.70
CA ARG A 113 -7.24 16.48 -5.46
C ARG A 113 -6.89 17.95 -5.61
N VAL A 114 -5.91 18.28 -6.46
CA VAL A 114 -5.64 19.68 -6.79
C VAL A 114 -6.85 20.36 -7.43
N LEU A 115 -7.65 19.60 -8.19
CA LEU A 115 -8.84 20.10 -8.86
C LEU A 115 -10.07 20.18 -7.97
N ASP A 116 -10.03 19.60 -6.75
CA ASP A 116 -11.14 19.61 -5.80
C ASP A 116 -11.00 20.79 -4.82
N PRO A 117 -11.87 21.81 -4.91
CA PRO A 117 -11.80 23.01 -4.09
C PRO A 117 -11.89 22.74 -2.58
N GLU A 118 -12.62 21.69 -2.17
CA GLU A 118 -12.77 21.35 -0.75
C GLU A 118 -11.45 20.78 -0.21
N THR A 119 -10.84 19.83 -0.93
CA THR A 119 -9.58 19.25 -0.46
C THR A 119 -8.40 20.21 -0.53
N ASN A 120 -8.40 21.14 -1.49
CA ASN A 120 -7.37 22.15 -1.61
C ASN A 120 -7.48 23.24 -0.52
N ARG A 121 -8.69 23.49 0.01
CA ARG A 121 -8.88 24.33 1.20
C ARG A 121 -8.23 23.71 2.45
N ASP A 122 -8.36 22.39 2.60
CA ASP A 122 -7.85 21.66 3.78
C ASP A 122 -6.33 21.40 3.73
N ASP A 123 -5.75 21.32 2.53
CA ASP A 123 -4.30 21.24 2.33
C ASP A 123 -3.85 22.12 1.15
N PRO A 124 -3.62 23.43 1.37
CA PRO A 124 -3.23 24.36 0.32
C PRO A 124 -1.85 24.05 -0.30
N ASN A 125 -1.08 23.12 0.29
CA ASN A 125 0.17 22.67 -0.31
C ASN A 125 -0.06 21.73 -1.50
N LEU A 126 -1.24 21.14 -1.64
CA LEU A 126 -1.55 20.26 -2.77
C LEU A 126 -1.40 21.01 -4.09
N GLU A 127 -1.93 22.23 -4.17
CA GLU A 127 -1.79 23.06 -5.35
C GLU A 127 -0.34 23.43 -5.63
N LEU A 128 0.41 23.81 -4.59
CA LEU A 128 1.83 24.17 -4.70
C LEU A 128 2.70 23.02 -5.21
N PHE A 129 2.39 21.77 -4.84
CA PHE A 129 3.24 20.62 -5.16
C PHE A 129 2.79 19.80 -6.35
N TYR A 130 1.51 19.87 -6.75
CA TYR A 130 0.95 18.96 -7.75
C TYR A 130 0.19 19.66 -8.89
N LYS A 131 -0.06 20.97 -8.82
CA LYS A 131 -0.72 21.68 -9.93
C LYS A 131 0.18 21.77 -11.15
N GLY A 132 -0.31 21.27 -12.28
CA GLY A 132 0.42 21.29 -13.55
C GLY A 132 1.66 20.40 -13.57
N VAL A 133 1.84 19.53 -12.57
CA VAL A 133 2.95 18.58 -12.52
C VAL A 133 2.61 17.39 -13.42
N SER A 134 3.48 17.15 -14.39
CA SER A 134 3.37 15.99 -15.29
C SER A 134 3.66 14.68 -14.55
N PHE A 135 3.27 13.54 -15.13
CA PHE A 135 3.59 12.24 -14.54
C PHE A 135 5.10 12.04 -14.36
N ALA A 136 5.92 12.41 -15.35
CA ALA A 136 7.38 12.28 -15.29
C ALA A 136 7.97 13.06 -14.10
N GLU A 137 7.62 14.34 -13.95
CA GLU A 137 8.06 15.18 -12.81
C GLU A 137 7.58 14.62 -11.47
N TYR A 138 6.33 14.15 -11.43
CA TYR A 138 5.78 13.51 -10.24
C TYR A 138 6.59 12.27 -9.84
N MET A 139 6.96 11.42 -10.79
CA MET A 139 7.74 10.21 -10.55
C MET A 139 9.14 10.49 -10.02
N GLU A 140 9.76 11.62 -10.37
CA GLU A 140 11.06 12.04 -9.85
C GLU A 140 10.99 12.47 -8.38
N SER A 141 9.82 12.95 -7.93
CA SER A 141 9.61 13.34 -6.53
C SER A 141 9.38 12.15 -5.58
N LEU A 142 9.14 10.95 -6.13
CA LEU A 142 8.81 9.76 -5.34
C LEU A 142 10.07 8.93 -5.02
N PRO A 143 10.15 8.36 -3.80
CA PRO A 143 11.28 7.54 -3.38
C PRO A 143 11.35 6.14 -4.02
N GLY A 144 10.46 5.82 -4.97
CA GLY A 144 10.38 4.53 -5.66
C GLY A 144 10.05 3.32 -4.78
N ASN A 145 9.74 2.20 -5.44
CA ASN A 145 9.54 0.88 -4.83
C ASN A 145 8.63 0.91 -3.58
N GLY A 146 7.47 1.54 -3.76
CA GLY A 146 6.58 1.88 -2.66
C GLY A 146 6.05 0.66 -1.92
N MET A 147 5.73 -0.43 -2.62
CA MET A 147 5.24 -1.65 -1.97
C MET A 147 6.34 -2.32 -1.14
N ALA A 148 7.55 -2.45 -1.71
CA ALA A 148 8.71 -2.98 -1.00
C ALA A 148 9.03 -2.17 0.27
N ARG A 149 8.95 -0.83 0.19
CA ARG A 149 9.15 0.04 1.36
C ARG A 149 8.19 -0.25 2.51
N PHE A 150 6.92 -0.58 2.22
CA PHE A 150 5.94 -0.94 3.26
C PHE A 150 6.14 -2.37 3.77
N LEU A 151 6.48 -3.30 2.89
CA LEU A 151 6.44 -4.72 3.20
C LEU A 151 7.71 -5.23 3.89
N ILE A 152 8.87 -4.77 3.42
CA ILE A 152 10.16 -5.40 3.74
C ILE A 152 11.20 -4.44 4.33
N LYS A 153 11.10 -3.11 4.11
CA LYS A 153 12.13 -2.15 4.56
C LYS A 153 12.49 -2.31 6.04
N ASP A 154 11.49 -2.38 6.91
CA ASP A 154 11.70 -2.47 8.36
C ASP A 154 12.48 -3.71 8.79
N PHE A 155 12.44 -4.79 7.99
CA PHE A 155 13.17 -6.02 8.22
C PHE A 155 14.57 -5.96 7.60
N ILE A 156 14.68 -5.47 6.36
CA ILE A 156 15.97 -5.30 5.71
C ILE A 156 16.86 -4.36 6.53
N ASP A 157 16.34 -3.25 7.04
CA ASP A 157 17.06 -2.31 7.92
C ASP A 157 17.57 -2.95 9.23
N GLN A 158 17.05 -4.12 9.65
CA GLN A 158 17.55 -4.86 10.82
C GLN A 158 18.74 -5.77 10.48
N HIS A 159 18.95 -6.05 9.19
CA HIS A 159 19.95 -7.00 8.69
C HIS A 159 20.92 -6.36 7.67
N GLY A 160 20.73 -5.09 7.33
CA GLY A 160 21.48 -4.35 6.33
C GLY A 160 20.90 -2.94 6.16
N ASP A 161 21.09 -2.35 4.98
CA ASP A 161 20.58 -1.03 4.63
C ASP A 161 19.68 -1.13 3.39
N PHE A 162 18.37 -0.89 3.57
CA PHE A 162 17.42 -0.94 2.46
C PHE A 162 17.66 0.15 1.41
N ASP A 163 18.14 1.33 1.80
CA ASP A 163 18.36 2.41 0.84
C ASP A 163 19.62 2.11 0.00
N ALA A 164 20.63 1.43 0.55
CA ALA A 164 21.76 0.90 -0.23
C ALA A 164 21.34 -0.17 -1.26
N VAL A 165 20.33 -1.01 -0.95
CA VAL A 165 19.74 -1.94 -1.93
C VAL A 165 19.10 -1.17 -3.09
N LEU A 166 18.44 -0.06 -2.81
CA LEU A 166 17.84 0.77 -3.86
C LEU A 166 18.88 1.48 -4.73
N GLU A 167 19.98 1.95 -4.14
CA GLU A 167 21.09 2.56 -4.86
C GLU A 167 21.81 1.58 -5.79
N THR A 168 21.91 0.31 -5.40
CA THR A 168 22.48 -0.77 -6.23
C THR A 168 21.59 -1.10 -7.43
N GLY A 169 20.27 -0.88 -7.31
CA GLY A 169 19.31 -1.15 -8.38
C GLY A 169 19.05 -2.66 -8.59
N PRO A 170 18.52 -3.05 -9.77
CA PRO A 170 18.11 -4.44 -10.04
C PRO A 170 19.20 -5.49 -9.85
N ASP A 171 20.48 -5.13 -10.01
CA ASP A 171 21.61 -6.03 -9.83
C ASP A 171 21.73 -6.56 -8.40
N ALA A 172 21.16 -5.85 -7.41
CA ALA A 172 21.08 -6.32 -6.03
C ALA A 172 20.36 -7.68 -5.90
N LEU A 173 19.45 -7.98 -6.83
CA LEU A 173 18.67 -9.22 -6.82
C LEU A 173 19.50 -10.47 -7.18
N ALA A 174 20.71 -10.31 -7.70
CA ALA A 174 21.64 -11.41 -7.89
C ALA A 174 22.15 -11.98 -6.55
N ASP A 175 22.03 -11.23 -5.45
CA ASP A 175 22.40 -11.71 -4.12
C ASP A 175 21.31 -12.62 -3.52
N ALA A 176 21.66 -13.91 -3.38
CA ALA A 176 20.80 -14.90 -2.74
C ALA A 176 20.51 -14.57 -1.26
N THR A 177 21.41 -13.85 -0.58
CA THR A 177 21.22 -13.41 0.81
C THR A 177 20.09 -12.41 0.90
N LEU A 178 20.09 -11.38 0.03
CA LEU A 178 19.01 -10.40 -0.06
C LEU A 178 17.68 -11.08 -0.38
N THR A 179 17.66 -12.00 -1.36
CA THR A 179 16.45 -12.76 -1.70
C THR A 179 15.91 -13.54 -0.48
N GLY A 180 16.78 -14.23 0.25
CA GLY A 180 16.40 -14.94 1.47
C GLY A 180 15.89 -14.02 2.59
N LEU A 181 16.41 -12.79 2.70
CA LEU A 181 15.90 -11.78 3.63
C LEU A 181 14.52 -11.25 3.22
N ILE A 182 14.30 -11.03 1.93
CA ILE A 182 12.99 -10.63 1.37
C ILE A 182 11.94 -11.71 1.68
N ASP A 183 12.25 -12.98 1.41
CA ASP A 183 11.34 -14.09 1.69
C ASP A 183 11.01 -14.18 3.18
N LYS A 184 12.01 -14.05 4.07
CA LYS A 184 11.78 -14.00 5.52
C LYS A 184 10.92 -12.81 5.93
N ALA A 185 11.14 -11.64 5.33
CA ALA A 185 10.37 -10.43 5.63
C ALA A 185 8.88 -10.61 5.26
N LEU A 186 8.61 -11.20 4.10
CA LEU A 186 7.27 -11.50 3.60
C LEU A 186 6.60 -12.63 4.41
N GLY A 187 7.34 -13.65 4.81
CA GLY A 187 6.85 -14.75 5.64
C GLY A 187 6.37 -14.34 7.05
N ARG A 188 6.61 -13.10 7.47
CA ARG A 188 6.06 -12.55 8.72
C ARG A 188 4.55 -12.28 8.64
N TYR A 189 4.02 -12.04 7.43
CA TYR A 189 2.60 -11.79 7.21
C TYR A 189 1.83 -13.10 7.24
N PHE A 190 0.59 -13.11 7.76
CA PHE A 190 -0.23 -14.33 7.65
C PHE A 190 -0.77 -14.50 6.22
N ALA A 191 -0.97 -13.39 5.50
CA ALA A 191 -1.37 -13.38 4.11
C ALA A 191 -0.92 -12.08 3.43
N ILE A 192 -0.60 -12.18 2.15
CA ILE A 192 -0.44 -11.05 1.24
C ILE A 192 -1.33 -11.36 0.04
N TYR A 193 -2.23 -10.44 -0.30
CA TYR A 193 -3.20 -10.65 -1.37
C TYR A 193 -2.83 -9.86 -2.62
N TYR A 194 -3.04 -10.48 -3.78
CA TYR A 194 -3.10 -9.80 -5.08
C TYR A 194 -4.15 -10.52 -5.92
N CYS A 195 -5.40 -10.12 -5.69
CA CYS A 195 -6.60 -10.70 -6.24
C CYS A 195 -7.77 -9.70 -6.09
N PRO A 196 -8.96 -9.98 -6.65
CA PRO A 196 -10.13 -9.13 -6.48
C PRO A 196 -10.43 -8.88 -4.99
N LEU A 197 -10.69 -7.63 -4.61
CA LEU A 197 -10.91 -7.25 -3.21
C LEU A 197 -12.04 -8.03 -2.54
N GLN A 198 -13.06 -8.45 -3.30
CA GLN A 198 -14.13 -9.30 -2.78
C GLN A 198 -13.59 -10.64 -2.28
N ALA A 199 -12.66 -11.27 -3.02
CA ALA A 199 -12.04 -12.53 -2.59
C ALA A 199 -11.19 -12.35 -1.32
N VAL A 200 -10.57 -11.18 -1.14
CA VAL A 200 -9.88 -10.83 0.11
C VAL A 200 -10.88 -10.75 1.26
N ALA A 201 -11.99 -10.04 1.06
CA ALA A 201 -13.04 -9.91 2.07
C ALA A 201 -13.63 -11.29 2.44
N ASP A 202 -13.88 -12.15 1.45
CA ASP A 202 -14.41 -13.50 1.69
C ASP A 202 -13.44 -14.37 2.50
N ASP A 203 -12.12 -14.37 2.17
CA ASP A 203 -11.11 -15.11 2.96
C ASP A 203 -11.01 -14.57 4.38
N LEU A 204 -11.01 -13.25 4.57
CA LEU A 204 -10.96 -12.64 5.91
C LEU A 204 -12.22 -12.96 6.72
N SER A 205 -13.41 -12.90 6.10
CA SER A 205 -14.68 -13.26 6.74
C SER A 205 -14.67 -14.71 7.20
N ALA A 206 -14.28 -15.64 6.32
CA ALA A 206 -14.21 -17.06 6.65
C ALA A 206 -13.14 -17.38 7.70
N ARG A 207 -11.94 -16.79 7.58
CA ARG A 207 -10.80 -17.06 8.46
C ARG A 207 -11.00 -16.56 9.87
N PHE A 208 -11.70 -15.44 10.03
CA PHE A 208 -11.84 -14.74 11.30
C PHE A 208 -13.26 -14.74 11.85
N ASP A 209 -14.17 -15.52 11.25
CA ASP A 209 -15.57 -15.63 11.66
C ASP A 209 -16.25 -14.25 11.72
N LEU A 210 -15.95 -13.40 10.72
CA LEU A 210 -16.55 -12.06 10.59
C LEU A 210 -17.84 -12.16 9.76
N PRO A 211 -18.82 -11.27 9.97
CA PRO A 211 -19.98 -11.15 9.11
C PRO A 211 -19.59 -11.06 7.62
N PRO A 212 -20.43 -11.56 6.70
CA PRO A 212 -20.19 -11.43 5.27
C PRO A 212 -19.96 -9.96 4.88
N MET A 213 -18.89 -9.72 4.12
CA MET A 213 -18.49 -8.38 3.67
C MET A 213 -18.76 -8.25 2.18
N THR A 214 -19.29 -7.11 1.74
CA THR A 214 -19.47 -6.81 0.31
C THR A 214 -18.65 -5.60 -0.06
N VAL A 215 -17.58 -5.82 -0.83
CA VAL A 215 -16.75 -4.73 -1.33
C VAL A 215 -17.47 -4.08 -2.50
N GLN A 216 -18.00 -2.88 -2.28
CA GLN A 216 -18.51 -2.08 -3.39
C GLN A 216 -17.36 -1.70 -4.32
N LYS A 217 -17.58 -1.76 -5.63
CA LYS A 217 -16.62 -1.22 -6.60
C LYS A 217 -16.34 0.22 -6.20
N THR A 218 -15.07 0.51 -5.87
CA THR A 218 -14.62 1.89 -5.71
C THR A 218 -14.92 2.62 -7.00
N ASN A 219 -15.56 3.79 -6.91
CA ASN A 219 -15.81 4.70 -8.02
C ASN A 219 -14.66 4.63 -9.02
N GLU A 220 -14.94 4.11 -10.22
CA GLU A 220 -13.98 4.14 -11.31
C GLU A 220 -13.62 5.62 -11.49
N SER A 221 -12.32 5.93 -11.35
CA SER A 221 -11.80 7.28 -11.59
C SER A 221 -12.33 7.74 -12.94
N ARG A 222 -12.92 8.94 -12.98
CA ARG A 222 -13.56 9.54 -14.16
C ARG A 222 -12.75 9.22 -15.42
N ALA A 223 -13.33 8.41 -16.32
CA ALA A 223 -12.68 7.95 -17.55
C ALA A 223 -12.34 9.10 -18.52
N ASP A 224 -12.85 10.30 -18.25
CA ASP A 224 -12.66 11.50 -19.07
C ASP A 224 -11.50 12.39 -18.59
N LEU A 225 -10.64 11.91 -17.69
CA LEU A 225 -9.47 12.68 -17.25
C LEU A 225 -8.33 12.53 -18.26
N GLU A 226 -7.92 13.66 -18.80
CA GLU A 226 -6.72 13.82 -19.60
C GLU A 226 -5.51 14.06 -18.69
N PHE A 227 -4.43 13.29 -18.90
CA PHE A 227 -3.21 13.37 -18.10
C PHE A 227 -2.00 13.73 -18.97
N ASP A 228 -1.31 14.80 -18.60
CA ASP A 228 0.01 15.13 -19.16
C ASP A 228 1.08 14.20 -18.58
N ILE A 229 1.70 13.40 -19.45
CA ILE A 229 2.75 12.48 -19.04
C ILE A 229 4.11 13.19 -18.92
N GLY A 230 4.33 14.27 -19.68
CA GLY A 230 5.56 15.05 -19.62
C GLY A 230 6.79 14.41 -20.26
N CYS A 231 6.67 13.22 -20.86
CA CYS A 231 7.75 12.52 -21.56
C CYS A 231 7.23 11.68 -22.74
N SER A 232 8.13 11.05 -23.49
CA SER A 232 7.78 10.05 -24.52
C SER A 232 7.33 8.72 -23.91
N GLU A 233 6.74 7.83 -24.71
CA GLU A 233 6.29 6.52 -24.22
C GLU A 233 7.46 5.66 -23.71
N ASP A 234 8.60 5.67 -24.40
CA ASP A 234 9.78 4.92 -24.00
C ASP A 234 10.35 5.42 -22.66
N GLU A 235 10.39 6.75 -22.49
CA GLU A 235 10.80 7.37 -21.22
C GLU A 235 9.82 7.04 -20.10
N PHE A 236 8.51 7.03 -20.36
CA PHE A 236 7.51 6.60 -19.38
C PHE A 236 7.76 5.17 -18.92
N LEU A 237 7.97 4.24 -19.85
CA LEU A 237 8.26 2.84 -19.53
C LEU A 237 9.57 2.71 -18.74
N ALA A 238 10.60 3.49 -19.09
CA ALA A 238 11.85 3.54 -18.35
C ALA A 238 11.66 4.06 -16.91
N HIS A 239 10.86 5.12 -16.73
CA HIS A 239 10.50 5.63 -15.40
C HIS A 239 9.77 4.58 -14.58
N VAL A 240 8.77 3.91 -15.16
CA VAL A 240 8.03 2.83 -14.47
C VAL A 240 8.99 1.73 -14.02
N ARG A 241 9.82 1.20 -14.93
CA ARG A 241 10.81 0.15 -14.60
C ARG A 241 11.74 0.56 -13.46
N ARG A 242 12.32 1.77 -13.55
CA ARG A 242 13.20 2.34 -12.51
C ARG A 242 12.51 2.43 -11.15
N GLN A 243 11.22 2.75 -11.15
CA GLN A 243 10.45 3.05 -9.94
C GLN A 243 9.76 1.84 -9.32
N THR A 244 9.73 0.69 -10.01
CA THR A 244 8.99 -0.49 -9.55
C THR A 244 9.76 -1.81 -9.61
N TRP A 245 11.04 -1.83 -9.97
CA TRP A 245 11.79 -3.09 -10.13
C TRP A 245 11.74 -3.98 -8.88
N LEU A 246 11.87 -3.41 -7.68
CA LEU A 246 11.81 -4.16 -6.42
C LEU A 246 10.36 -4.47 -6.02
N ASP A 247 9.40 -3.60 -6.36
CA ASP A 247 7.97 -3.88 -6.18
C ASP A 247 7.53 -5.12 -6.99
N ILE A 248 8.01 -5.24 -8.24
CA ILE A 248 7.76 -6.42 -9.10
C ILE A 248 8.37 -7.67 -8.45
N PHE A 249 9.64 -7.61 -8.07
CA PHE A 249 10.31 -8.75 -7.44
C PHE A 249 9.60 -9.18 -6.15
N VAL A 250 9.24 -8.24 -5.27
CA VAL A 250 8.49 -8.53 -4.04
C VAL A 250 7.14 -9.18 -4.33
N LEU A 251 6.44 -8.76 -5.39
CA LEU A 251 5.17 -9.36 -5.81
C LEU A 251 5.35 -10.81 -6.30
N GLU A 252 6.41 -11.08 -7.06
CA GLU A 252 6.77 -12.44 -7.49
C GLU A 252 7.14 -13.35 -6.31
N ARG A 253 7.94 -12.84 -5.36
CA ARG A 253 8.25 -13.57 -4.12
C ARG A 253 7.00 -13.82 -3.28
N ALA A 254 6.11 -12.83 -3.18
CA ALA A 254 4.82 -12.99 -2.52
C ALA A 254 3.95 -14.06 -3.20
N ARG A 255 3.97 -14.16 -4.53
CA ARG A 255 3.29 -15.26 -5.26
C ARG A 255 3.83 -16.63 -4.87
N ALA A 256 5.15 -16.76 -4.77
CA ALA A 256 5.79 -18.02 -4.39
C ALA A 256 5.42 -18.44 -2.94
N ILE A 257 5.31 -17.47 -2.02
CA ILE A 257 5.02 -17.72 -0.61
C ILE A 257 3.51 -17.89 -0.35
N PHE A 258 2.66 -17.15 -1.06
CA PHE A 258 1.21 -17.09 -0.85
C PHE A 258 0.43 -17.41 -2.15
N PRO A 259 0.63 -18.58 -2.78
CA PRO A 259 0.06 -18.87 -4.10
C PRO A 259 -1.47 -18.89 -4.12
N ALA A 260 -2.12 -19.18 -2.99
CA ALA A 260 -3.58 -19.14 -2.86
C ALA A 260 -4.16 -17.72 -2.76
N HIS A 261 -3.33 -16.71 -2.47
CA HIS A 261 -3.75 -15.33 -2.21
C HIS A 261 -3.25 -14.33 -3.26
N VAL A 262 -2.21 -14.70 -4.01
CA VAL A 262 -1.62 -13.90 -5.10
C VAL A 262 -1.91 -14.61 -6.42
N THR A 263 -3.10 -14.35 -6.96
CA THR A 263 -3.66 -15.07 -8.11
C THR A 263 -3.63 -14.26 -9.40
N GLU A 264 -3.51 -12.93 -9.31
CA GLU A 264 -3.36 -12.06 -10.48
C GLU A 264 -1.94 -12.10 -11.03
N GLU A 265 -1.82 -11.99 -12.36
CA GLU A 265 -0.54 -11.86 -13.05
C GLU A 265 0.05 -10.45 -12.88
N VAL A 266 1.39 -10.37 -12.87
CA VAL A 266 2.06 -9.06 -12.87
C VAL A 266 2.12 -8.59 -14.30
N LEU A 267 1.66 -7.37 -14.59
CA LEU A 267 1.71 -6.87 -15.95
C LEU A 267 3.15 -6.48 -16.30
N THR A 268 3.52 -6.70 -17.55
CA THR A 268 4.70 -6.03 -18.09
C THR A 268 4.43 -4.51 -18.13
N PRO A 269 5.47 -3.66 -18.12
CA PRO A 269 5.29 -2.22 -18.27
C PRO A 269 4.44 -1.85 -19.50
N ASP A 270 4.62 -2.56 -20.62
CA ASP A 270 3.86 -2.36 -21.86
C ASP A 270 2.38 -2.74 -21.70
N ALA A 271 2.09 -3.89 -21.07
CA ALA A 271 0.72 -4.31 -20.78
C ALA A 271 0.03 -3.36 -19.80
N ALA A 272 0.75 -2.85 -18.80
CA ALA A 272 0.24 -1.83 -17.90
C ALA A 272 -0.05 -0.52 -18.63
N LEU A 273 0.83 -0.06 -19.54
CA LEU A 273 0.59 1.12 -20.36
C LEU A 273 -0.64 0.95 -21.26
N ALA A 274 -0.79 -0.20 -21.91
CA ALA A 274 -1.98 -0.51 -22.70
C ALA A 274 -3.27 -0.48 -21.85
N ALA A 275 -3.23 -1.04 -20.64
CA ALA A 275 -4.34 -0.97 -19.70
C ALA A 275 -4.66 0.48 -19.27
N LEU A 276 -3.65 1.33 -19.09
CA LEU A 276 -3.86 2.75 -18.78
C LEU A 276 -4.49 3.51 -19.96
N LYS A 277 -3.97 3.31 -21.18
CA LYS A 277 -4.52 3.92 -22.41
C LYS A 277 -5.97 3.49 -22.70
N SER A 278 -6.38 2.30 -22.25
CA SER A 278 -7.77 1.85 -22.36
C SER A 278 -8.73 2.57 -21.40
N ARG A 279 -8.20 3.27 -20.39
CA ARG A 279 -8.98 3.89 -19.30
C ARG A 279 -8.87 5.42 -19.24
N TYR A 280 -7.79 5.98 -19.79
CA TYR A 280 -7.46 7.39 -19.69
C TYR A 280 -6.92 7.91 -21.01
N THR A 281 -7.12 9.21 -21.25
CA THR A 281 -6.42 9.92 -22.32
C THR A 281 -5.05 10.37 -21.79
N LEU A 282 -3.98 9.77 -22.30
CA LEU A 282 -2.60 10.07 -21.91
C LEU A 282 -1.92 10.93 -23.00
N GLN A 283 -1.43 12.11 -22.63
CA GLN A 283 -0.69 12.99 -23.54
C GLN A 283 0.82 12.76 -23.39
N PHE A 284 1.44 12.17 -24.40
CA PHE A 284 2.89 11.99 -24.48
C PHE A 284 3.55 13.09 -25.31
N ARG A 285 4.81 13.41 -25.00
CA ARG A 285 5.63 14.30 -25.82
C ARG A 285 6.13 13.54 -27.06
N ALA A 286 6.24 14.24 -28.19
CA ALA A 286 6.83 13.66 -29.40
C ALA A 286 8.31 13.35 -29.15
N THR A 287 8.78 12.20 -29.65
CA THR A 287 10.21 11.86 -29.65
C THR A 287 10.94 12.82 -30.59
N VAL A 288 11.95 13.52 -30.08
CA VAL A 288 12.82 14.43 -30.86
C VAL A 288 13.93 13.62 -31.53
#